data_AF-A0AA40K602-F1
#
_entry.id   AF-A0AA40K602-F1
#
_cell.length_a   1.000
_cell.length_b   1.000
_cell.length_c   1.000
_cell.angle_alpha   90.00
_cell.angle_beta   90.00
_cell.angle_gamma   90.00
#
_symmetry.space_group_name_H-M   'P 1'
#
loop_
_entity.id
_entity.type
_entity.pdbx_description
1 polymer ?
#
loop_
_entity_poly.entity_id
_entity_poly.type
_entity_poly.pdbx_seq_one_letter_code
_entity_poly.pdbx_strand_id
1 'polypeptide(L)'
;MADPNEYDIPQEVPASADRERDPENVIRGHKAAISNPSTDSDASHGCRRLANLQAQDVSDKAKEHSRQVLESYDEPYKESSTSQSTSKQTGHKDPGNVARGLKASISNPGVSEEAKDRARKKLEKNTMSKTGYAYTDDKEGADIPREAPEGIVDDPSYKTSKNESVPVIDDNEEVEDPIKPGSADSDKQLQQDEKEAIDPSNIIKERTRHATKPGGTYAEPSDADMGLME
;
A
#
# COMPACT_ATOMS: atom_id res chain seq x y z
N MET A 1 66.64 -16.97 33.12
CA MET A 1 65.63 -16.34 33.99
C MET A 1 65.08 -15.14 33.26
N ALA A 2 63.81 -15.17 32.85
CA ALA A 2 63.09 -14.00 32.36
C ALA A 2 62.16 -13.54 33.49
N ASP A 3 62.24 -12.26 33.86
CA ASP A 3 61.46 -11.67 34.95
C ASP A 3 59.96 -11.65 34.60
N PRO A 4 59.07 -12.16 35.46
CA PRO A 4 57.65 -12.32 35.14
C PRO A 4 56.77 -11.08 35.45
N ASN A 5 57.33 -9.89 35.61
CA ASN A 5 56.60 -8.70 36.07
C ASN A 5 56.72 -7.49 35.13
N GLU A 6 56.71 -7.70 33.81
CA GLU A 6 56.54 -6.61 32.84
C GLU A 6 55.20 -6.82 32.12
N TYR A 7 54.12 -6.59 32.85
CA TYR A 7 52.83 -6.33 32.22
C TYR A 7 52.81 -4.85 31.86
N ASP A 8 52.93 -4.57 30.56
CA ASP A 8 52.55 -3.29 29.96
C ASP A 8 51.07 -3.03 30.28
N ILE A 9 50.81 -2.33 31.38
CA ILE A 9 49.49 -1.75 31.64
C ILE A 9 49.36 -0.60 30.64
N PRO A 10 48.44 -0.67 29.66
CA PRO A 10 48.26 0.44 28.73
C PRO A 10 47.93 1.71 29.53
N GLN A 11 48.69 2.78 29.30
CA GLN A 11 48.42 4.09 29.90
C GLN A 11 46.94 4.44 29.70
N GLU A 12 46.23 4.70 30.79
CA GLU A 12 44.85 5.16 30.73
C GLU A 12 44.78 6.39 29.82
N VAL A 13 43.87 6.34 28.84
CA VAL A 13 43.57 7.49 27.99
C VAL A 13 43.22 8.68 28.90
N PRO A 14 43.88 9.84 28.75
CA PRO A 14 43.69 10.96 29.67
C PRO A 14 42.23 11.41 29.65
N ALA A 15 41.67 11.68 30.83
CA ALA A 15 40.28 12.13 31.00
C ALA A 15 39.92 13.42 30.23
N SER A 16 40.94 14.11 29.69
CA SER A 16 40.84 15.33 28.89
C SER A 16 40.88 15.10 27.38
N ALA A 17 40.77 13.86 26.90
CA ALA A 17 40.36 13.65 25.52
C ALA A 17 38.87 13.99 25.41
N ASP A 18 38.58 15.30 25.43
CA ASP A 18 37.27 15.89 25.22
C ASP A 18 36.77 15.47 23.83
N ARG A 19 36.19 14.26 23.76
CA ARG A 19 35.32 13.89 22.66
C ARG A 19 34.16 14.87 22.75
N GLU A 20 34.16 15.87 21.89
CA GLU A 20 33.04 16.79 21.72
C GLU A 20 31.77 15.94 21.73
N ARG A 21 30.93 16.15 22.75
CA ARG A 21 29.74 15.33 22.93
C ARG A 21 28.84 15.62 21.75
N ASP A 22 28.73 14.65 20.86
CA ASP A 22 27.86 14.71 19.70
C ASP A 22 26.46 15.19 20.15
N PRO A 23 26.00 16.35 19.65
CA PRO A 23 24.78 16.97 20.12
C PRO A 23 23.58 16.04 19.96
N GLU A 24 23.57 15.17 18.96
CA GLU A 24 22.48 14.23 18.73
C GLU A 24 22.44 13.13 19.79
N ASN A 25 23.61 12.65 20.23
CA ASN A 25 23.70 11.64 21.30
C ASN A 25 23.30 12.24 22.65
N VAL A 26 23.62 13.51 22.90
CA VAL A 26 23.17 14.26 24.08
C VAL A 26 21.65 14.42 24.09
N ILE A 27 21.05 14.80 22.95
CA ILE A 27 19.59 14.91 22.78
C ILE A 27 18.91 13.55 23.02
N ARG A 28 19.47 12.49 22.43
CA ARG A 28 18.97 11.11 22.61
C ARG A 28 19.01 10.70 24.08
N GLY A 29 20.09 11.02 24.79
CA GLY A 29 20.23 10.80 26.22
C GLY A 29 19.18 11.54 27.05
N HIS A 30 18.96 12.84 26.78
CA HIS A 30 17.92 13.63 27.46
C HIS A 30 16.51 13.07 27.22
N LYS A 31 16.20 12.64 25.98
CA LYS A 31 14.91 12.00 25.67
C LYS A 31 14.73 10.68 26.41
N ALA A 32 15.77 9.84 26.44
CA ALA A 32 15.75 8.59 27.19
C ALA A 32 15.51 8.83 28.69
N ALA A 33 16.18 9.83 29.28
CA ALA A 33 16.00 10.21 30.67
C ALA A 33 14.55 10.65 30.97
N ILE A 34 13.94 11.49 30.12
CA ILE A 34 12.54 11.94 30.30
C ILE A 34 11.56 10.76 30.24
N SER A 35 11.85 9.73 29.44
CA SER A 35 10.99 8.55 29.28
C SER A 35 11.18 7.49 30.37
N ASN A 36 12.29 7.52 31.10
CA ASN A 36 12.59 6.52 32.11
C ASN A 36 11.90 6.88 33.44
N PRO A 37 10.95 6.05 33.93
CA PRO A 37 10.21 6.32 35.16
C PRO A 37 11.05 6.23 36.44
N SER A 38 12.26 5.68 36.35
CA SER A 38 13.19 5.56 37.50
C SER A 38 14.11 6.78 37.64
N THR A 39 13.94 7.83 36.83
CA THR A 39 14.75 9.04 36.90
C THR A 39 14.21 10.02 37.92
N ASP A 40 15.11 10.68 38.65
CA ASP A 40 14.73 11.72 39.61
C ASP A 40 13.92 12.82 38.93
N SER A 41 12.87 13.29 39.60
CA SER A 41 11.93 14.28 39.07
C SER A 41 12.65 15.54 38.61
N ASP A 42 13.60 16.04 39.41
CA ASP A 42 14.30 17.29 39.12
C ASP A 42 15.22 17.17 37.90
N ALA A 43 15.85 16.00 37.73
CA ALA A 43 16.68 15.67 36.58
C ALA A 43 15.84 15.55 35.28
N SER A 44 14.65 14.93 35.37
CA SER A 44 13.71 14.82 34.25
C SER A 44 13.18 16.19 33.80
N HIS A 45 12.82 17.06 34.75
CA HIS A 45 12.43 18.45 34.46
C HIS A 45 13.57 19.25 33.81
N GLY A 46 14.82 19.04 34.25
CA GLY A 46 16.00 19.65 33.64
C GLY A 46 16.21 19.23 32.18
N CYS A 47 16.14 17.92 31.90
CA CYS A 47 16.26 17.37 30.55
C CYS A 47 15.14 17.90 29.61
N ARG A 48 13.91 18.01 30.11
CA ARG A 48 12.77 18.51 29.33
C ARG A 48 12.94 19.98 28.92
N ARG A 49 13.48 20.83 29.80
CA ARG A 49 13.76 22.24 29.49
C ARG A 49 14.80 22.39 28.39
N LEU A 50 15.88 21.61 28.44
CA LEU A 50 16.94 21.62 27.43
C LEU A 50 16.44 21.12 26.07
N ALA A 51 15.62 20.06 26.05
CA ALA A 51 15.02 19.54 24.83
C ALA A 51 14.08 20.56 24.15
N ASN A 52 13.32 21.33 24.93
CA ASN A 52 12.43 22.37 24.40
C ASN A 52 13.20 23.56 23.79
N LEU A 53 14.34 23.95 24.38
CA LEU A 53 15.20 25.01 23.81
C LEU A 53 15.76 24.61 22.45
N GLN A 54 16.26 23.37 22.33
CA GLN A 54 16.79 22.86 21.05
C GLN A 54 15.70 22.74 19.97
N ALA A 55 14.45 22.50 20.35
CA ALA A 55 13.33 22.48 19.42
C ALA A 55 13.03 23.88 18.83
N GLN A 56 13.26 24.96 19.59
CA GLN A 56 13.14 26.33 19.08
C GLN A 56 14.22 26.64 18.03
N ASP A 57 15.47 26.25 18.30
CA ASP A 57 16.59 26.43 17.36
C ASP A 57 16.38 25.68 16.04
N VAL A 58 15.83 24.47 16.08
CA VAL A 58 15.50 23.70 14.87
C VAL A 58 14.39 24.38 14.06
N SER A 59 13.40 24.98 14.70
CA SER A 59 12.35 25.76 14.04
C SER A 59 12.95 26.97 13.30
N ASP A 60 13.88 27.68 13.92
CA ASP A 60 14.46 28.88 13.33
C ASP A 60 15.44 28.52 12.19
N LYS A 61 16.25 27.46 12.35
CA LYS A 61 17.05 26.90 11.24
C LYS A 61 16.18 26.42 10.08
N ALA A 62 15.02 25.81 10.34
CA ALA A 62 14.10 25.39 9.30
C ALA A 62 13.51 26.59 8.52
N LYS A 63 13.20 27.70 9.22
CA LYS A 63 12.76 28.95 8.58
C LYS A 63 13.86 29.58 7.72
N GLU A 64 15.10 29.60 8.21
CA GLU A 64 16.25 30.10 7.45
C GLU A 64 16.51 29.28 6.20
N HIS A 65 16.48 27.94 6.29
CA HIS A 65 16.61 27.07 5.13
C HIS A 65 15.48 27.29 4.13
N SER A 66 14.24 27.46 4.61
CA SER A 66 13.10 27.79 3.74
C SER A 66 13.26 29.15 3.05
N ARG A 67 13.86 30.12 3.73
CA ARG A 67 14.16 31.45 3.18
C ARG A 67 15.25 31.39 2.12
N GLN A 68 16.32 30.63 2.37
CA GLN A 68 17.42 30.42 1.43
C GLN A 68 16.97 29.70 0.16
N VAL A 69 16.08 28.71 0.29
CA VAL A 69 15.45 28.05 -0.87
C VAL A 69 14.63 29.06 -1.68
N LEU A 70 13.81 29.90 -1.04
CA LEU A 70 13.04 30.95 -1.74
C LEU A 70 13.92 31.99 -2.43
N GLU A 71 14.99 32.44 -1.78
CA GLU A 71 15.96 33.38 -2.35
C GLU A 71 16.71 32.79 -3.56
N SER A 72 16.95 31.48 -3.57
CA SER A 72 17.51 30.78 -4.74
C SER A 72 16.57 30.74 -5.96
N TYR A 73 15.29 31.05 -5.78
CA TYR A 73 14.30 31.13 -6.85
C TYR A 73 14.04 32.57 -7.35
N ASP A 74 14.57 33.61 -6.71
CA ASP A 74 14.40 35.04 -7.08
C ASP A 74 15.33 35.51 -8.23
N GLU A 75 15.87 34.57 -9.02
CA GLU A 75 16.49 34.86 -10.33
C GLU A 75 15.42 35.35 -11.34
N PRO A 76 15.70 36.37 -12.18
CA PRO A 76 14.72 36.91 -13.11
C PRO A 76 14.25 35.83 -14.09
N TYR A 77 12.96 35.49 -13.97
CA TYR A 77 12.28 34.42 -14.69
C TYR A 77 12.54 34.45 -16.20
N LYS A 78 13.46 33.61 -16.69
CA LYS A 78 13.51 33.21 -18.10
C LYS A 78 12.53 32.07 -18.29
N GLU A 79 11.44 32.37 -18.98
CA GLU A 79 10.39 31.43 -19.35
C GLU A 79 10.98 30.28 -20.18
N SER A 80 11.34 29.20 -19.49
CA SER A 80 11.73 27.94 -20.09
C SER A 80 11.15 26.81 -19.25
N SER A 81 10.27 26.08 -19.93
CA SER A 81 9.69 24.78 -19.64
C SER A 81 10.35 24.00 -18.49
N THR A 82 9.62 23.74 -17.40
CA THR A 82 9.30 22.38 -16.86
C THR A 82 9.03 22.36 -15.33
N SER A 83 7.80 21.94 -14.98
CA SER A 83 7.36 21.13 -13.82
C SER A 83 7.17 21.74 -12.41
N GLN A 84 5.96 22.27 -12.18
CA GLN A 84 5.23 22.06 -10.92
C GLN A 84 3.90 21.37 -11.22
N SER A 85 3.66 20.25 -10.53
CA SER A 85 2.45 19.43 -10.57
C SER A 85 1.22 20.19 -10.10
N THR A 86 0.65 20.99 -10.99
CA THR A 86 -0.80 21.10 -11.11
C THR A 86 -1.14 20.41 -12.40
N SER A 87 -1.75 19.23 -12.32
CA SER A 87 -2.29 18.58 -13.50
C SER A 87 -3.45 19.44 -14.02
N LYS A 88 -3.12 20.47 -14.80
CA LYS A 88 -3.99 20.99 -15.86
C LYS A 88 -4.11 19.87 -16.89
N GLN A 89 -4.82 18.80 -16.52
CA GLN A 89 -5.50 17.98 -17.50
C GLN A 89 -6.56 18.88 -18.12
N THR A 90 -6.20 19.51 -19.23
CA THR A 90 -7.15 19.78 -20.30
C THR A 90 -7.55 18.42 -20.87
N GLY A 91 -8.31 17.67 -20.08
CA GLY A 91 -8.75 16.31 -20.34
C GLY A 91 -10.07 16.19 -19.64
N HIS A 92 -11.10 15.96 -20.45
CA HIS A 92 -12.49 15.74 -20.10
C HIS A 92 -12.72 15.39 -18.61
N LYS A 93 -13.24 16.34 -17.82
CA LYS A 93 -13.63 16.08 -16.42
C LYS A 93 -14.63 14.93 -16.39
N ASP A 94 -14.45 13.97 -15.48
CA ASP A 94 -15.38 12.86 -15.36
C ASP A 94 -16.80 13.37 -15.09
N PRO A 95 -17.78 13.04 -15.93
CA PRO A 95 -19.15 13.54 -15.76
C PRO A 95 -19.75 13.11 -14.42
N GLY A 96 -19.36 11.94 -13.90
CA GLY A 96 -19.77 11.47 -12.58
C GLY A 96 -19.25 12.33 -11.43
N ASN A 97 -17.97 12.74 -11.48
CA ASN A 97 -17.37 13.60 -10.46
C ASN A 97 -17.95 15.02 -10.52
N VAL A 98 -18.19 15.53 -11.73
CA VAL A 98 -18.89 16.81 -11.94
C VAL A 98 -20.32 16.74 -11.37
N ALA A 99 -21.08 15.69 -11.66
CA ALA A 99 -22.43 15.50 -11.13
C ALA A 99 -22.45 15.41 -9.60
N ARG A 100 -21.49 14.69 -8.99
CA ARG A 100 -21.34 14.61 -7.53
C ARG A 100 -21.06 15.98 -6.91
N GLY A 101 -20.12 16.75 -7.49
CA GLY A 101 -19.81 18.09 -7.01
C GLY A 101 -21.00 19.05 -7.09
N LEU A 102 -21.73 19.02 -8.20
CA LEU A 102 -22.94 19.84 -8.37
C LEU A 102 -24.04 19.45 -7.36
N LYS A 103 -24.24 18.16 -7.08
CA LYS A 103 -25.16 17.69 -6.03
C LYS A 103 -24.75 18.19 -4.64
N ALA A 104 -23.46 18.15 -4.32
CA ALA A 104 -22.95 18.67 -3.06
C ALA A 104 -23.22 20.18 -2.92
N SER A 105 -23.02 20.97 -3.99
CA SER A 105 -23.31 22.40 -3.99
C SER A 105 -24.80 22.70 -3.75
N ILE A 106 -25.71 21.87 -4.25
CA ILE A 106 -27.16 22.03 -4.03
C ILE A 106 -27.54 21.77 -2.56
N SER A 107 -26.89 20.80 -1.93
CA SER A 107 -27.18 20.41 -0.54
C SER A 107 -26.51 21.29 0.51
N ASN A 108 -25.46 22.04 0.15
CA ASN A 108 -24.73 22.84 1.11
C ASN A 108 -25.53 24.10 1.52
N PRO A 109 -25.89 24.28 2.81
CA PRO A 109 -26.61 25.45 3.27
C PRO A 109 -25.81 26.76 3.10
N GLY A 110 -24.48 26.70 3.02
CA GLY A 110 -23.61 27.87 2.82
C GLY A 110 -23.50 28.36 1.37
N VAL A 111 -24.20 27.73 0.43
CA VAL A 111 -24.20 28.12 -0.99
C VAL A 111 -25.42 28.99 -1.27
N SER A 112 -25.25 30.07 -2.05
CA SER A 112 -26.34 30.96 -2.42
C SER A 112 -27.39 30.25 -3.29
N GLU A 113 -28.65 30.67 -3.20
CA GLU A 113 -29.75 30.06 -3.96
C GLU A 113 -29.53 30.17 -5.48
N GLU A 114 -29.03 31.31 -5.98
CA GLU A 114 -28.66 31.45 -7.40
C GLU A 114 -27.60 30.43 -7.85
N ALA A 115 -26.63 30.12 -6.99
CA ALA A 115 -25.60 29.14 -7.30
C ALA A 115 -26.15 27.71 -7.27
N LYS A 116 -27.08 27.41 -6.38
CA LYS A 116 -27.81 26.12 -6.35
C LYS A 116 -28.63 25.92 -7.62
N ASP A 117 -29.32 26.96 -8.10
CA ASP A 117 -30.12 26.88 -9.34
C ASP A 117 -29.24 26.65 -10.58
N ARG A 118 -28.09 27.33 -10.65
CA ARG A 118 -27.09 27.08 -11.71
C ARG A 118 -26.56 25.65 -11.65
N ALA A 119 -26.36 25.11 -10.45
CA ALA A 119 -25.91 23.73 -10.27
C ALA A 119 -26.99 22.72 -10.69
N ARG A 120 -28.27 22.97 -10.36
CA ARG A 120 -29.41 22.15 -10.80
C ARG A 120 -29.51 22.08 -12.32
N LYS A 121 -29.49 23.23 -13.01
CA LYS A 121 -29.55 23.30 -14.49
C LYS A 121 -28.38 22.56 -15.15
N LYS A 122 -27.17 22.67 -14.60
CA LYS A 122 -25.98 21.95 -15.12
C LYS A 122 -26.08 20.45 -14.91
N LEU A 123 -26.63 20.02 -13.77
CA LEU A 123 -26.83 18.61 -13.46
C LEU A 123 -27.86 18.00 -14.43
N GLU A 124 -28.99 18.69 -14.65
CA GLU A 124 -30.03 18.27 -15.60
C GLU A 124 -29.47 18.10 -17.02
N LYS A 125 -28.71 19.09 -17.51
CA LYS A 125 -28.03 19.00 -18.81
C LYS A 125 -27.09 17.80 -18.92
N ASN A 126 -26.36 17.49 -17.85
CA ASN A 126 -25.45 16.34 -17.82
C ASN A 126 -26.24 15.00 -17.79
N THR A 127 -27.36 14.96 -17.07
CA THR A 127 -28.22 13.77 -17.04
C THR A 127 -28.90 13.51 -18.38
N MET A 128 -29.39 14.56 -19.06
CA MET A 128 -30.04 14.42 -20.37
C MET A 128 -29.07 13.98 -21.48
N SER A 129 -27.78 14.33 -21.38
CA SER A 129 -26.79 13.87 -22.37
C SER A 129 -26.33 12.42 -22.16
N LYS A 130 -26.71 11.77 -21.04
CA LYS A 130 -26.36 10.38 -20.73
C LYS A 130 -27.50 9.39 -21.04
N THR A 131 -28.75 9.85 -21.12
CA THR A 131 -29.90 9.05 -21.54
C THR A 131 -30.05 9.09 -23.06
N GLY A 132 -29.13 8.42 -23.76
CA GLY A 132 -29.08 8.34 -25.21
C GLY A 132 -29.03 6.91 -25.75
N TYR A 133 -29.61 5.94 -25.05
CA TYR A 133 -30.02 4.63 -25.56
C TYR A 133 -31.05 4.04 -24.59
N ALA A 134 -32.29 4.54 -24.64
CA ALA A 134 -33.41 3.75 -24.18
C ALA A 134 -33.69 2.74 -25.30
N TYR A 135 -33.34 1.48 -25.09
CA TYR A 135 -33.76 0.38 -25.95
C TYR A 135 -35.26 0.19 -25.67
N THR A 136 -36.11 0.89 -26.41
CA THR A 136 -37.53 0.51 -26.50
C THR A 136 -37.58 -0.68 -27.45
N ASP A 137 -37.54 -1.88 -26.88
CA ASP A 137 -37.72 -3.14 -27.60
C ASP A 137 -39.20 -3.29 -28.01
N ASP A 138 -39.69 -2.36 -28.85
CA ASP A 138 -41.08 -2.34 -29.31
C ASP A 138 -41.20 -3.13 -30.63
N LYS A 139 -40.65 -4.36 -30.66
CA LYS A 139 -41.04 -5.34 -31.69
C LYS A 139 -42.32 -6.04 -31.22
N GLU A 140 -43.45 -5.40 -31.52
CA GLU A 140 -44.77 -6.02 -31.46
C GLU A 140 -44.81 -7.22 -32.43
N GLY A 141 -44.93 -8.46 -31.93
CA GLY A 141 -45.40 -9.58 -32.76
C GLY A 141 -44.64 -10.91 -32.69
N ALA A 142 -43.86 -11.21 -31.65
CA ALA A 142 -43.57 -12.61 -31.33
C ALA A 142 -44.66 -13.13 -30.38
N ASP A 143 -45.38 -14.18 -30.76
CA ASP A 143 -46.22 -14.97 -29.84
C ASP A 143 -45.29 -15.68 -28.85
N ILE A 144 -44.74 -14.93 -27.89
CA ILE A 144 -44.05 -15.49 -26.74
C ILE A 144 -45.12 -16.13 -25.85
N PRO A 145 -45.00 -17.43 -25.51
CA PRO A 145 -45.90 -18.04 -24.54
C PRO A 145 -45.90 -17.18 -23.27
N ARG A 146 -47.10 -16.88 -22.74
CA ARG A 146 -47.25 -16.10 -21.49
C ARG A 146 -46.61 -16.79 -20.29
N GLU A 147 -46.46 -18.11 -20.39
CA GLU A 147 -45.63 -18.91 -19.50
C GLU A 147 -44.17 -18.71 -19.91
N ALA A 148 -43.41 -17.97 -19.10
CA ALA A 148 -41.96 -18.04 -19.20
C ALA A 148 -41.56 -19.51 -18.99
N PRO A 149 -40.63 -20.07 -19.80
CA PRO A 149 -40.13 -21.40 -19.53
C PRO A 149 -39.57 -21.42 -18.11
N GLU A 150 -40.16 -22.25 -17.25
CA GLU A 150 -39.65 -22.45 -15.90
C GLU A 150 -38.25 -23.03 -16.04
N GLY A 151 -37.23 -22.25 -15.66
CA GLY A 151 -35.85 -22.70 -15.69
C GLY A 151 -35.69 -23.86 -14.73
N ILE A 152 -35.21 -25.00 -15.23
CA ILE A 152 -34.80 -26.11 -14.38
C ILE A 152 -33.51 -25.65 -13.69
N VAL A 153 -33.60 -25.38 -12.39
CA VAL A 153 -32.47 -24.88 -11.59
C VAL A 153 -31.39 -25.94 -11.38
N ASP A 154 -31.77 -27.22 -11.45
CA ASP A 154 -30.87 -28.37 -11.27
C ASP A 154 -30.70 -29.13 -12.60
N ASP A 155 -30.07 -28.49 -13.59
CA ASP A 155 -29.74 -29.15 -14.86
C ASP A 155 -28.30 -29.67 -14.88
N PRO A 156 -28.05 -30.99 -14.82
CA PRO A 156 -26.70 -31.55 -14.86
C PRO A 156 -26.08 -31.56 -16.27
N SER A 157 -26.68 -30.92 -17.28
CA SER A 157 -26.18 -30.91 -18.66
C SER A 157 -24.79 -30.29 -18.81
N TYR A 158 -24.31 -29.51 -17.84
CA TYR A 158 -22.97 -28.92 -17.86
C TYR A 158 -21.87 -29.80 -17.25
N LYS A 159 -22.22 -30.92 -16.59
CA LYS A 159 -21.21 -31.79 -15.95
C LYS A 159 -20.35 -32.48 -16.99
N THR A 160 -19.05 -32.62 -16.69
CA THR A 160 -18.12 -33.28 -17.61
C THR A 160 -17.54 -34.57 -17.04
N SER A 161 -16.91 -35.37 -17.90
CA SER A 161 -16.35 -36.65 -17.47
C SER A 161 -15.05 -36.45 -16.69
N LYS A 162 -14.74 -37.36 -15.74
CA LYS A 162 -13.53 -37.32 -14.91
C LYS A 162 -12.20 -37.40 -15.68
N ASN A 163 -12.25 -37.62 -17.00
CA ASN A 163 -11.08 -37.74 -17.88
C ASN A 163 -10.71 -36.43 -18.59
N GLU A 164 -11.40 -35.33 -18.31
CA GLU A 164 -11.08 -34.02 -18.86
C GLU A 164 -10.07 -33.27 -17.98
N SER A 165 -9.29 -32.36 -18.59
CA SER A 165 -8.24 -31.60 -17.90
C SER A 165 -8.76 -30.79 -16.70
N VAL A 166 -10.01 -30.34 -16.74
CA VAL A 166 -10.71 -29.70 -15.63
C VAL A 166 -12.16 -30.22 -15.63
N PRO A 167 -12.51 -31.19 -14.77
CA PRO A 167 -13.86 -31.73 -14.73
C PRO A 167 -14.82 -30.72 -14.10
N VAL A 168 -15.97 -30.51 -14.74
CA VAL A 168 -17.07 -29.69 -14.19
C VAL A 168 -17.99 -30.61 -13.39
N ILE A 169 -18.15 -30.25 -12.13
CA ILE A 169 -18.91 -30.97 -11.10
C ILE A 169 -20.31 -30.35 -10.99
N ASP A 170 -21.32 -31.12 -10.58
CA ASP A 170 -22.68 -30.62 -10.33
C ASP A 170 -22.70 -29.62 -9.16
N ASP A 171 -23.55 -28.60 -9.23
CA ASP A 171 -23.71 -27.58 -8.19
C ASP A 171 -24.13 -28.18 -6.84
N ASN A 172 -24.77 -29.36 -6.87
CA ASN A 172 -25.23 -30.08 -5.67
C ASN A 172 -24.24 -31.14 -5.17
N GLU A 173 -23.14 -31.41 -5.87
CA GLU A 173 -22.15 -32.40 -5.45
C GLU A 173 -21.25 -31.83 -4.35
N GLU A 174 -21.06 -32.59 -3.26
CA GLU A 174 -20.26 -32.16 -2.13
C GLU A 174 -18.80 -31.98 -2.55
N VAL A 175 -18.36 -30.72 -2.66
CA VAL A 175 -16.95 -30.39 -2.89
C VAL A 175 -16.18 -30.71 -1.62
N GLU A 176 -15.17 -31.58 -1.73
CA GLU A 176 -14.25 -31.83 -0.62
C GLU A 176 -13.42 -30.57 -0.34
N ASP A 177 -13.81 -29.82 0.68
CA ASP A 177 -12.97 -28.75 1.21
C ASP A 177 -11.65 -29.35 1.74
N PRO A 178 -10.49 -28.86 1.27
CA PRO A 178 -9.19 -29.34 1.75
C PRO A 178 -9.01 -29.14 3.27
N ILE A 179 -9.77 -28.21 3.84
CA ILE A 179 -9.74 -27.85 5.25
C ILE A 179 -10.96 -28.46 5.92
N LYS A 180 -10.76 -29.49 6.75
CA LYS A 180 -11.84 -30.08 7.55
C LYS A 180 -12.14 -29.15 8.73
N PRO A 181 -13.34 -28.51 8.80
CA PRO A 181 -13.64 -27.40 9.71
C PRO A 181 -13.72 -27.76 11.21
N GLY A 182 -13.32 -28.97 11.60
CA GLY A 182 -13.20 -29.40 13.00
C GLY A 182 -11.86 -30.05 13.37
N SER A 183 -10.99 -30.36 12.40
CA SER A 183 -9.65 -30.88 12.70
C SER A 183 -8.59 -29.79 12.66
N ALA A 184 -8.81 -28.76 11.83
CA ALA A 184 -7.88 -27.65 11.63
C ALA A 184 -7.47 -26.96 12.93
N ASP A 185 -8.44 -26.70 13.82
CA ASP A 185 -8.23 -26.01 15.11
C ASP A 185 -8.10 -26.98 16.31
N SER A 186 -7.71 -28.23 16.07
CA SER A 186 -7.60 -29.25 17.14
C SER A 186 -6.21 -29.30 17.78
N ASP A 187 -6.13 -29.57 19.08
CA ASP A 187 -4.86 -29.77 19.81
C ASP A 187 -4.00 -30.89 19.18
N LYS A 188 -4.65 -31.87 18.55
CA LYS A 188 -3.95 -32.96 17.85
C LYS A 188 -3.19 -32.45 16.63
N GLN A 189 -3.76 -31.50 15.89
CA GLN A 189 -3.10 -30.87 14.76
C GLN A 189 -1.94 -29.98 15.23
N LEU A 190 -2.14 -29.18 16.28
CA LEU A 190 -1.07 -28.37 16.87
C LEU A 190 0.13 -29.22 17.31
N GLN A 191 -0.11 -30.36 17.97
CA GLN A 191 0.96 -31.28 18.38
C GLN A 191 1.70 -31.93 17.21
N GLN A 192 1.00 -32.16 16.09
CA GLN A 192 1.61 -32.70 14.90
C GLN A 192 2.50 -31.64 14.23
N ASP A 193 1.97 -30.43 14.06
CA ASP A 193 2.68 -29.29 13.50
C ASP A 193 3.93 -28.95 14.33
N GLU A 194 3.84 -28.95 15.66
CA GLU A 194 4.98 -28.73 16.56
C GLU A 194 6.08 -29.79 16.38
N LYS A 195 5.70 -31.07 16.22
CA LYS A 195 6.67 -32.16 15.97
C LYS A 195 7.33 -32.01 14.62
N GLU A 196 6.56 -31.71 13.58
CA GLU A 196 7.07 -31.55 12.22
C GLU A 196 7.97 -30.32 12.09
N ALA A 197 7.63 -29.23 12.79
CA ALA A 197 8.42 -27.99 12.81
C ALA A 197 9.75 -28.14 13.57
N ILE A 198 9.78 -28.96 14.62
CA ILE A 198 10.99 -29.22 15.40
C ILE A 198 11.90 -30.24 14.67
N ASP A 199 11.38 -31.07 13.77
CA ASP A 199 12.16 -32.10 13.08
C ASP A 199 13.22 -31.48 12.14
N PRO A 200 14.53 -31.58 12.47
CA PRO A 200 15.59 -31.00 11.65
C PRO A 200 15.79 -31.74 10.32
N SER A 201 15.16 -32.90 10.12
CA SER A 201 15.20 -33.63 8.85
C SER A 201 14.30 -33.00 7.77
N ASN A 202 13.25 -32.27 8.17
CA ASN A 202 12.39 -31.47 7.28
C ASN A 202 13.05 -30.15 6.84
N ILE A 203 14.15 -29.76 7.50
CA ILE A 203 14.90 -28.55 7.17
C ILE A 203 15.87 -28.87 6.03
N ILE A 204 15.69 -28.17 4.90
CA ILE A 204 16.64 -28.22 3.78
C ILE A 204 18.01 -27.68 4.26
N LYS A 205 19.04 -28.54 4.23
CA LYS A 205 20.38 -28.22 4.76
C LYS A 205 21.19 -27.28 3.85
N GLU A 206 20.76 -27.09 2.62
CA GLU A 206 21.46 -26.29 1.61
C GLU A 206 20.70 -25.00 1.27
N ARG A 207 21.42 -23.99 0.77
CA ARG A 207 20.79 -22.75 0.30
C ARG A 207 19.99 -23.03 -0.97
N THR A 208 18.68 -22.82 -0.93
CA THR A 208 17.77 -22.93 -2.09
C THR A 208 18.07 -21.93 -3.23
N ARG A 209 19.03 -21.03 -3.04
CA ARG A 209 19.42 -20.01 -4.04
C ARG A 209 20.25 -20.56 -5.21
N HIS A 210 20.63 -21.83 -5.19
CA HIS A 210 21.36 -22.46 -6.30
C HIS A 210 20.43 -22.99 -7.41
N ALA A 211 19.10 -22.86 -7.25
CA ALA A 211 18.12 -23.15 -8.30
C ALA A 211 18.01 -22.01 -9.33
N THR A 212 19.11 -21.33 -9.65
CA THR A 212 19.15 -20.48 -10.84
C THR A 212 19.08 -21.42 -12.03
N LYS A 213 17.93 -21.46 -12.73
CA LYS A 213 17.82 -22.25 -13.95
C LYS A 213 19.00 -21.91 -14.88
N PRO A 214 19.58 -22.89 -15.60
CA PRO A 214 20.70 -22.62 -16.49
C PRO A 214 20.33 -21.49 -17.46
N GLY A 215 21.28 -20.57 -17.71
CA GLY A 215 21.07 -19.46 -18.64
C GLY A 215 20.53 -19.99 -19.97
N GLY A 216 19.37 -19.48 -20.40
CA GLY A 216 18.67 -19.94 -21.61
C GLY A 216 17.31 -20.60 -21.37
N THR A 217 16.90 -20.91 -20.14
CA THR A 217 15.54 -21.43 -19.87
C THR A 217 14.42 -20.39 -19.98
N TYR A 218 14.77 -19.10 -20.01
CA TYR A 218 13.85 -17.99 -20.26
C TYR A 218 14.25 -17.29 -21.57
N ALA A 219 14.36 -18.06 -22.65
CA ALA A 219 14.45 -17.50 -23.99
C ALA A 219 13.03 -17.29 -24.53
N GLU A 220 12.77 -16.12 -25.11
CA GLU A 220 11.54 -15.89 -25.85
C GLU A 220 11.52 -16.84 -27.06
N PRO A 221 10.40 -17.52 -27.34
CA PRO A 221 10.27 -18.34 -28.54
C PRO A 221 10.47 -17.47 -29.78
N SER A 222 11.15 -17.99 -30.80
CA SER A 222 11.33 -17.21 -32.03
C SER A 222 10.00 -17.02 -32.76
N ASP A 223 9.89 -16.00 -33.61
CA ASP A 223 8.68 -15.77 -34.43
C ASP A 223 8.33 -16.98 -35.30
N ALA A 224 9.31 -17.79 -35.71
CA ALA A 224 9.08 -19.05 -36.42
C ALA A 224 8.46 -20.12 -35.51
N ASP A 225 8.92 -20.23 -34.27
CA ASP A 225 8.37 -21.15 -33.27
C ASP A 225 6.96 -20.72 -32.81
N MET A 226 6.67 -19.42 -32.88
CA MET A 226 5.33 -18.86 -32.65
C MET A 226 4.41 -18.90 -33.88
N GLY A 227 4.89 -19.40 -35.03
CA GLY A 227 4.10 -19.48 -36.26
C GLY A 227 3.72 -18.10 -36.82
N LEU A 228 4.51 -17.06 -36.53
CA LEU A 228 4.31 -15.68 -36.99
C LEU A 228 5.04 -15.37 -38.31
N MET A 229 5.68 -16.38 -38.93
CA MET A 229 6.21 -16.28 -40.29
C MET A 229 5.18 -16.84 -41.28
N GLU A 230 4.75 -16.00 -42.23
CA GLU A 230 3.86 -16.33 -43.35
C GLU A 230 4.63 -17.00 -44.50
#